data_AF-A0A2S7P6V0-F1
#
_entry.id   AF-A0A2S7P6V0-F1
#
_cell.length_a   1.000
_cell.length_b   1.000
_cell.length_c   1.000
_cell.angle_alpha   90.00
_cell.angle_beta   90.00
_cell.angle_gamma   90.00
#
_symmetry.space_group_name_H-M   'P 1'
#
loop_
_entity.id
_entity.type
_entity.pdbx_description
1 polymer ?
#
loop_
_entity_poly.entity_id
_entity_poly.type
_entity_poly.pdbx_seq_one_letter_code
_entity_poly.pdbx_strand_id
1 'polypeptide(L)'
;MMLAITAAFLTGTLAHPLDSRATSSSSAATAKITSAAAFTSGAGNKDPSSILSTGVGKGTDSYSCYSGSWESFPPSSKWVSFDAMWNKTTSYLKESCANTGAFGPGDSQAQIDAMYDSIVKVSEASLVDPRFIFATILQESSGCVNIDTSKNPDPSQPDNPGLMQSVAGVKFVGNSASASAQAASIHQMIVDGVQGTAKGDGLVQCINQYGNIYEAARCYNSGEVNKSNLNDPQGATPSYVNDIANYMTGWLNANSKWGSCKK
;
A
#
# COMPACT_ATOMS: atom_id res chain seq x y z
N MET A 1 69.75 36.11 28.60
CA MET A 1 68.52 36.88 28.30
C MET A 1 67.43 35.86 28.03
N MET A 2 66.43 35.83 28.91
CA MET A 2 65.27 34.94 28.86
C MET A 2 64.50 35.12 27.56
N LEU A 3 64.02 34.02 26.96
CA LEU A 3 62.60 33.89 26.62
C LEU A 3 62.26 32.42 26.30
N ALA A 4 61.41 31.85 27.14
CA ALA A 4 60.68 30.62 26.90
C ALA A 4 59.44 30.94 26.05
N ILE A 5 59.07 30.08 25.11
CA ILE A 5 57.71 30.00 24.58
C ILE A 5 57.30 28.53 24.57
N THR A 6 56.25 28.30 25.36
CA THR A 6 55.55 27.06 25.66
C THR A 6 54.68 26.59 24.49
N ALA A 7 54.61 25.27 24.31
CA ALA A 7 53.65 24.59 23.46
C ALA A 7 52.25 24.61 24.11
N ALA A 8 51.23 24.99 23.35
CA ALA A 8 49.83 24.81 23.71
C ALA A 8 49.19 23.86 22.70
N PHE A 9 48.83 22.66 23.15
CA PHE A 9 47.96 21.73 22.43
C PHE A 9 46.52 22.23 22.55
N LEU A 10 45.91 22.64 21.44
CA LEU A 10 44.46 22.87 21.36
C LEU A 10 43.75 21.52 21.23
N THR A 11 43.00 21.13 22.25
CA THR A 11 41.98 20.08 22.16
C THR A 11 40.71 20.66 21.53
N GLY A 12 40.62 20.60 20.21
CA GLY A 12 39.38 20.88 19.49
C GLY A 12 38.40 19.73 19.65
N THR A 13 37.42 19.86 20.53
CA THR A 13 36.22 19.02 20.54
C THR A 13 35.34 19.44 19.37
N LEU A 14 35.34 18.66 18.29
CA LEU A 14 34.35 18.80 17.24
C LEU A 14 33.00 18.31 17.79
N ALA A 15 32.15 19.25 18.17
CA ALA A 15 30.75 19.00 18.42
C ALA A 15 30.13 18.45 17.13
N HIS A 16 29.76 17.17 17.15
CA HIS A 16 28.90 16.59 16.13
C HIS A 16 27.58 17.36 16.10
N PRO A 17 27.10 17.82 14.94
CA PRO A 17 25.79 18.42 14.87
C PRO A 17 24.76 17.36 15.29
N LEU A 18 23.97 17.73 16.29
CA LEU A 18 22.81 16.97 16.75
C LEU A 18 21.95 16.64 15.53
N ASP A 19 21.82 15.34 15.28
CA ASP A 19 20.86 14.75 14.35
C ASP A 19 19.49 15.37 14.63
N SER A 20 19.08 16.28 13.74
CA SER A 20 17.74 16.84 13.74
C SER A 20 16.81 15.72 13.33
N ARG A 21 16.39 14.95 14.34
CA ARG A 21 15.25 14.05 14.33
C ARG A 21 14.07 14.82 13.75
N ALA A 22 13.92 14.75 12.44
CA ALA A 22 12.76 15.25 11.73
C ALA A 22 11.58 14.49 12.31
N THR A 23 10.85 15.21 13.15
CA THR A 23 9.60 14.80 13.75
C THR A 23 8.70 14.45 12.57
N SER A 24 8.30 13.20 12.46
CA SER A 24 7.32 12.75 11.46
C SER A 24 6.01 13.48 11.76
N SER A 25 5.83 14.68 11.21
CA SER A 25 4.57 15.40 11.25
C SER A 25 3.62 14.61 10.35
N SER A 26 2.74 13.82 10.96
CA SER A 26 1.59 13.23 10.30
C SER A 26 0.73 14.36 9.75
N SER A 27 0.95 14.72 8.48
CA SER A 27 0.01 15.57 7.75
C SER A 27 -1.35 14.87 7.81
N ALA A 28 -2.36 15.55 8.33
CA ALA A 28 -3.72 15.01 8.34
C ALA A 28 -4.19 14.87 6.89
N ALA A 29 -4.11 13.65 6.38
CA ALA A 29 -4.71 13.23 5.14
C ALA A 29 -6.24 13.42 5.21
N THR A 30 -6.78 14.26 4.33
CA THR A 30 -8.20 14.67 4.34
C THR A 30 -8.92 14.40 3.02
N ALA A 31 -8.24 13.80 2.04
CA ALA A 31 -8.83 13.46 0.76
C ALA A 31 -9.91 12.39 0.96
N LYS A 32 -11.03 12.58 0.25
CA LYS A 32 -12.17 11.67 0.25
C LYS A 32 -12.61 11.38 -1.17
N ILE A 33 -13.22 10.22 -1.38
CA ILE A 33 -13.95 9.97 -2.61
C ILE A 33 -15.13 10.95 -2.71
N THR A 34 -15.19 11.65 -3.84
CA THR A 34 -16.26 12.58 -4.22
C THR A 34 -17.00 12.13 -5.48
N SER A 35 -16.43 11.19 -6.25
CA SER A 35 -17.04 10.66 -7.48
C SER A 35 -18.32 9.86 -7.18
N ALA A 36 -19.45 10.27 -7.77
CA ALA A 36 -20.72 9.53 -7.68
C ALA A 36 -20.62 8.14 -8.33
N ALA A 37 -19.83 8.02 -9.40
CA ALA A 37 -19.58 6.74 -10.07
C ALA A 37 -18.87 5.75 -9.13
N ALA A 38 -17.96 6.23 -8.28
CA ALA A 38 -17.26 5.39 -7.30
C ALA A 38 -18.22 4.74 -6.28
N PHE A 39 -19.23 5.48 -5.81
CA PHE A 39 -20.24 4.90 -4.92
C PHE A 39 -21.18 3.92 -5.64
N THR A 40 -21.37 4.08 -6.95
CA THR A 40 -22.21 3.18 -7.75
C THR A 40 -21.46 1.88 -8.09
N SER A 41 -20.18 1.97 -8.42
CA SER A 41 -19.34 0.81 -8.74
C SER A 41 -18.93 0.00 -7.49
N GLY A 42 -18.98 0.62 -6.32
CA GLY A 42 -18.53 0.06 -5.05
C GLY A 42 -17.09 0.42 -4.68
N ALA A 43 -16.38 1.20 -5.50
CA ALA A 43 -15.05 1.71 -5.17
C ALA A 43 -15.06 2.66 -3.95
N GLY A 44 -16.16 3.39 -3.77
CA GLY A 44 -16.41 4.24 -2.61
C GLY A 44 -17.58 3.75 -1.76
N ASN A 45 -17.47 3.93 -0.44
CA ASN A 45 -18.51 3.61 0.53
C ASN A 45 -18.63 4.73 1.57
N LYS A 46 -19.87 5.16 1.85
CA LYS A 46 -20.15 6.23 2.82
C LYS A 46 -20.03 5.77 4.28
N ASP A 47 -20.10 4.47 4.50
CA ASP A 47 -19.97 3.83 5.81
C ASP A 47 -19.14 2.53 5.67
N PRO A 48 -17.81 2.65 5.47
CA PRO A 48 -16.98 1.48 5.21
C PRO A 48 -16.91 0.46 6.36
N SER A 49 -17.04 0.87 7.62
CA SER A 49 -17.04 -0.06 8.75
C SER A 49 -18.31 -0.90 8.84
N SER A 50 -19.44 -0.41 8.31
CA SER A 50 -20.66 -1.23 8.21
C SER A 50 -20.57 -2.41 7.23
N ILE A 51 -19.59 -2.40 6.32
CA ILE A 51 -19.50 -3.41 5.24
C ILE A 51 -18.39 -4.45 5.42
N LEU A 52 -17.64 -4.43 6.53
CA LEU A 52 -16.47 -5.30 6.72
C LEU A 52 -16.82 -6.79 6.57
N SER A 53 -18.00 -7.20 7.01
CA SER A 53 -18.52 -8.57 6.92
C SER A 53 -19.43 -8.82 5.71
N THR A 54 -19.69 -7.82 4.87
CA THR A 54 -20.59 -7.94 3.70
C THR A 54 -19.84 -8.37 2.44
N GLY A 55 -20.45 -9.22 1.62
CA GLY A 55 -19.86 -9.73 0.38
C GLY A 55 -20.33 -11.16 0.09
N VAL A 56 -19.72 -11.82 -0.90
CA VAL A 56 -20.07 -13.21 -1.28
C VAL A 56 -19.41 -14.29 -0.39
N GLY A 57 -19.01 -13.92 0.84
CA GLY A 57 -18.26 -14.79 1.74
C GLY A 57 -16.77 -14.89 1.38
N LYS A 58 -16.18 -16.09 1.44
CA LYS A 58 -14.74 -16.34 1.22
C LYS A 58 -14.31 -16.34 -0.26
N GLY A 59 -15.25 -16.33 -1.19
CA GLY A 59 -14.95 -16.42 -2.62
C GLY A 59 -14.37 -17.77 -3.03
N THR A 60 -13.58 -17.80 -4.09
CA THR A 60 -12.94 -19.02 -4.60
C THR A 60 -11.43 -18.80 -4.68
N ASP A 61 -10.65 -19.75 -4.17
CA ASP A 61 -9.20 -19.72 -4.30
C ASP A 61 -8.77 -20.18 -5.70
N SER A 62 -8.99 -19.31 -6.69
CA SER A 62 -8.69 -19.56 -8.09
C SER A 62 -8.39 -18.26 -8.81
N TYR A 63 -7.54 -18.31 -9.83
CA TYR A 63 -7.22 -17.14 -10.64
C TYR A 63 -8.04 -17.13 -11.93
N SER A 64 -8.79 -16.06 -12.14
CA SER A 64 -9.54 -15.76 -13.36
C SER A 64 -8.79 -14.74 -14.22
N CYS A 65 -8.82 -14.94 -15.53
CA CYS A 65 -8.15 -14.07 -16.50
C CYS A 65 -9.14 -13.08 -17.10
N TYR A 66 -9.09 -11.83 -16.64
CA TYR A 66 -9.91 -10.72 -17.12
C TYR A 66 -9.16 -9.90 -18.18
N SER A 67 -9.89 -9.30 -19.11
CA SER A 67 -9.31 -8.46 -20.17
C SER A 67 -10.32 -7.44 -20.70
N GLY A 68 -9.82 -6.40 -21.37
CA GLY A 68 -10.64 -5.31 -21.92
C GLY A 68 -10.81 -4.15 -20.94
N SER A 69 -11.95 -3.48 -21.02
CA SER A 69 -12.34 -2.38 -20.14
C SER A 69 -12.77 -2.88 -18.76
N TRP A 70 -12.96 -1.96 -17.82
CA TRP A 70 -13.27 -2.29 -16.41
C TRP A 70 -14.58 -3.07 -16.25
N GLU A 71 -15.54 -2.93 -17.18
CA GLU A 71 -16.82 -3.65 -17.15
C GLU A 71 -16.67 -5.16 -17.33
N SER A 72 -15.55 -5.62 -17.90
CA SER A 72 -15.21 -7.05 -18.03
C SER A 72 -14.67 -7.66 -16.74
N PHE A 73 -14.40 -6.85 -15.72
CA PHE A 73 -13.90 -7.27 -14.41
C PHE A 73 -15.08 -7.46 -13.42
N PRO A 74 -14.91 -8.23 -12.33
CA PRO A 74 -16.04 -8.60 -11.48
C PRO A 74 -16.69 -7.38 -10.81
N PRO A 75 -18.01 -7.19 -10.85
CA PRO A 75 -18.64 -6.07 -10.14
C PRO A 75 -18.58 -6.27 -8.62
N SER A 76 -18.85 -5.22 -7.85
CA SER A 76 -18.80 -5.26 -6.38
C SER A 76 -19.69 -6.30 -5.72
N SER A 77 -20.77 -6.70 -6.39
CA SER A 77 -21.64 -7.82 -5.96
C SER A 77 -20.97 -9.19 -6.02
N LYS A 78 -19.76 -9.30 -6.59
CA LYS A 78 -18.94 -10.53 -6.62
C LYS A 78 -17.76 -10.47 -5.65
N TRP A 79 -17.53 -9.35 -4.98
CA TRP A 79 -16.40 -9.23 -4.07
C TRP A 79 -16.64 -9.98 -2.76
N VAL A 80 -15.58 -10.56 -2.22
CA VAL A 80 -15.57 -11.15 -0.88
C VAL A 80 -15.82 -10.08 0.18
N SER A 81 -16.12 -10.49 1.41
CA SER A 81 -16.08 -9.56 2.55
C SER A 81 -14.64 -9.26 2.96
N PHE A 82 -14.39 -8.05 3.49
CA PHE A 82 -13.08 -7.69 4.04
C PHE A 82 -12.62 -8.67 5.12
N ASP A 83 -13.51 -9.05 6.05
CA ASP A 83 -13.16 -10.00 7.12
C ASP A 83 -12.76 -11.38 6.56
N ALA A 84 -13.44 -11.86 5.52
CA ALA A 84 -13.07 -13.12 4.87
C ALA A 84 -11.73 -13.03 4.15
N MET A 85 -11.46 -11.91 3.47
CA MET A 85 -10.17 -11.63 2.82
C MET A 85 -9.05 -11.57 3.86
N TRP A 86 -9.24 -10.82 4.95
CA TRP A 86 -8.28 -10.66 6.03
C TRP A 86 -7.95 -11.97 6.73
N ASN A 87 -8.98 -12.71 7.15
CA ASN A 87 -8.82 -13.99 7.85
C ASN A 87 -8.12 -15.04 7.00
N LYS A 88 -8.31 -15.01 5.68
CA LYS A 88 -7.63 -15.91 4.76
C LYS A 88 -6.12 -15.62 4.67
N THR A 89 -5.75 -14.35 4.80
CA THR A 89 -4.37 -13.88 4.60
C THR A 89 -3.55 -13.80 5.89
N THR A 90 -4.15 -13.92 7.08
CA THR A 90 -3.45 -13.69 8.34
C THR A 90 -2.23 -14.61 8.56
N SER A 91 -2.32 -15.89 8.15
CA SER A 91 -1.17 -16.80 8.22
C SER A 91 -0.09 -16.45 7.20
N TYR A 92 -0.49 -15.97 6.02
CA TYR A 92 0.43 -15.52 4.98
C TYR A 92 1.21 -14.26 5.41
N LEU A 93 0.58 -13.34 6.14
CA LEU A 93 1.26 -12.14 6.66
C LEU A 93 2.40 -12.45 7.64
N LYS A 94 2.33 -13.57 8.36
CA LYS A 94 3.41 -14.00 9.27
C LYS A 94 4.67 -14.45 8.53
N GLU A 95 4.56 -14.70 7.22
CA GLU A 95 5.62 -15.16 6.33
C GLU A 95 5.88 -14.18 5.17
N SER A 96 5.18 -13.03 5.15
CA SER A 96 5.14 -12.08 4.02
C SER A 96 6.52 -11.57 3.62
N CYS A 97 7.33 -11.16 4.59
CA CYS A 97 8.65 -10.59 4.35
C CYS A 97 9.65 -11.62 3.83
N ALA A 98 9.60 -12.88 4.30
CA ALA A 98 10.44 -13.93 3.75
C ALA A 98 10.09 -14.21 2.28
N ASN A 99 8.80 -14.21 1.95
CA ASN A 99 8.31 -14.48 0.59
C ASN A 99 8.74 -13.40 -0.42
N THR A 100 9.00 -12.18 0.03
CA THR A 100 9.48 -11.06 -0.81
C THR A 100 11.01 -10.91 -0.80
N GLY A 101 11.71 -11.69 0.04
CA GLY A 101 13.16 -11.54 0.25
C GLY A 101 13.54 -10.34 1.12
N ALA A 102 12.56 -9.67 1.73
CA ALA A 102 12.77 -8.57 2.66
C ALA A 102 13.34 -9.08 4.01
N PHE A 103 13.81 -8.15 4.84
CA PHE A 103 14.39 -8.52 6.13
C PHE A 103 13.34 -9.06 7.11
N GLY A 104 13.58 -10.29 7.58
CA GLY A 104 12.79 -10.96 8.61
C GLY A 104 11.82 -12.00 8.05
N PRO A 105 11.27 -12.89 8.90
CA PRO A 105 10.36 -13.94 8.46
C PRO A 105 9.02 -13.39 7.95
N GLY A 106 8.52 -12.30 8.54
CA GLY A 106 7.22 -11.70 8.26
C GLY A 106 6.77 -10.83 9.43
N ASP A 107 5.48 -10.51 9.46
CA ASP A 107 4.92 -9.56 10.42
C ASP A 107 4.54 -10.24 11.76
N SER A 108 4.84 -9.57 12.87
CA SER A 108 4.35 -9.98 14.19
C SER A 108 2.83 -9.77 14.30
N GLN A 109 2.18 -10.48 15.24
CA GLN A 109 0.73 -10.31 15.44
C GLN A 109 0.33 -8.85 15.72
N ALA A 110 1.12 -8.12 16.52
CA ALA A 110 0.86 -6.72 16.81
C ALA A 110 0.96 -5.81 15.56
N GLN A 111 1.85 -6.12 14.61
CA GLN A 111 1.97 -5.40 13.35
C GLN A 111 0.80 -5.73 12.41
N ILE A 112 0.37 -6.99 12.37
CA ILE A 112 -0.81 -7.43 11.64
C ILE A 112 -2.07 -6.72 12.17
N ASP A 113 -2.26 -6.71 13.49
CA ASP A 113 -3.42 -6.04 14.11
C ASP A 113 -3.39 -4.52 13.84
N ALA A 114 -2.23 -3.87 13.95
CA ALA A 114 -2.07 -2.47 13.62
C ALA A 114 -2.36 -2.14 12.14
N MET A 115 -2.08 -3.08 11.22
CA MET A 115 -2.42 -2.96 9.81
C MET A 115 -3.94 -3.04 9.60
N TYR A 116 -4.63 -4.01 10.22
CA TYR A 116 -6.09 -4.11 10.16
C TYR A 116 -6.75 -2.80 10.60
N ASP A 117 -6.40 -2.33 11.81
CA ASP A 117 -6.96 -1.12 12.40
C ASP A 117 -6.69 0.11 11.52
N SER A 118 -5.50 0.18 10.93
CA SER A 118 -5.12 1.26 10.03
C SER A 118 -5.92 1.24 8.73
N ILE A 119 -6.15 0.08 8.13
CA ILE A 119 -6.97 -0.06 6.91
C ILE A 119 -8.39 0.41 7.20
N VAL A 120 -9.02 -0.07 8.28
CA VAL A 120 -10.39 0.32 8.64
C VAL A 120 -10.47 1.82 8.88
N LYS A 121 -9.57 2.38 9.69
CA LYS A 121 -9.55 3.81 10.01
C LYS A 121 -9.34 4.69 8.77
N VAL A 122 -8.41 4.32 7.88
CA VAL A 122 -8.14 5.08 6.67
C VAL A 122 -9.27 4.92 5.65
N SER A 123 -9.89 3.75 5.58
CA SER A 123 -11.10 3.50 4.79
C SER A 123 -12.24 4.43 5.22
N GLU A 124 -12.56 4.50 6.51
CA GLU A 124 -13.57 5.43 7.04
C GLU A 124 -13.26 6.90 6.73
N ALA A 125 -12.00 7.31 6.89
CA ALA A 125 -11.60 8.69 6.62
C ALA A 125 -11.70 9.06 5.13
N SER A 126 -11.33 8.14 4.25
CA SER A 126 -11.20 8.35 2.79
C SER A 126 -12.45 7.99 1.98
N LEU A 127 -13.36 7.21 2.58
CA LEU A 127 -14.49 6.54 1.92
C LEU A 127 -14.08 5.45 0.92
N VAL A 128 -12.80 5.06 0.84
CA VAL A 128 -12.31 3.99 -0.04
C VAL A 128 -12.70 2.62 0.51
N ASP A 129 -13.13 1.69 -0.34
CA ASP A 129 -13.45 0.33 0.08
C ASP A 129 -12.22 -0.36 0.75
N PRO A 130 -12.37 -0.91 1.97
CA PRO A 130 -11.23 -1.46 2.72
C PRO A 130 -10.62 -2.70 2.05
N ARG A 131 -11.40 -3.44 1.24
CA ARG A 131 -10.89 -4.57 0.46
C ARG A 131 -9.92 -4.11 -0.60
N PHE A 132 -10.20 -2.97 -1.23
CA PHE A 132 -9.31 -2.43 -2.25
C PHE A 132 -8.01 -1.91 -1.65
N ILE A 133 -8.06 -1.24 -0.49
CA ILE A 133 -6.84 -0.85 0.26
C ILE A 133 -5.99 -2.09 0.55
N PHE A 134 -6.59 -3.16 1.04
CA PHE A 134 -5.85 -4.38 1.38
C PHE A 134 -5.34 -5.13 0.15
N ALA A 135 -6.12 -5.20 -0.94
CA ALA A 135 -5.67 -5.78 -2.20
C ALA A 135 -4.43 -5.04 -2.74
N THR A 136 -4.41 -3.71 -2.66
CA THR A 136 -3.23 -2.91 -3.02
C THR A 136 -2.04 -3.21 -2.11
N ILE A 137 -2.21 -3.33 -0.78
CA ILE A 137 -1.12 -3.72 0.12
C ILE A 137 -0.53 -5.09 -0.27
N LEU A 138 -1.37 -6.08 -0.57
CA LEU A 138 -0.91 -7.40 -1.00
C LEU A 138 -0.17 -7.33 -2.34
N GLN A 139 -0.66 -6.51 -3.27
CA GLN A 139 -0.03 -6.33 -4.57
C GLN A 139 1.34 -5.63 -4.48
N GLU A 140 1.48 -4.63 -3.62
CA GLU A 140 2.68 -3.79 -3.54
C GLU A 140 3.77 -4.40 -2.65
N SER A 141 3.39 -5.08 -1.56
CA SER A 141 4.35 -5.53 -0.55
C SER A 141 4.13 -6.96 -0.06
N SER A 142 3.15 -7.69 -0.61
CA SER A 142 2.68 -8.94 -0.01
C SER A 142 2.23 -8.78 1.46
N GLY A 143 1.94 -7.54 1.89
CA GLY A 143 1.67 -7.21 3.29
C GLY A 143 2.90 -7.10 4.18
N CYS A 144 4.13 -7.26 3.70
CA CYS A 144 5.32 -7.12 4.53
C CYS A 144 5.51 -5.65 4.97
N VAL A 145 5.42 -5.35 6.26
CA VAL A 145 5.61 -3.97 6.75
C VAL A 145 7.03 -3.47 6.50
N ASN A 146 8.00 -4.39 6.44
CA ASN A 146 9.41 -4.09 6.30
C ASN A 146 9.94 -4.31 4.87
N ILE A 147 9.06 -4.22 3.87
CA ILE A 147 9.40 -4.39 2.45
C ILE A 147 10.47 -3.38 2.01
N ASP A 148 11.34 -3.82 1.10
CA ASP A 148 12.31 -2.92 0.49
C ASP A 148 11.62 -1.83 -0.34
N THR A 149 12.30 -0.69 -0.46
CA THR A 149 11.83 0.45 -1.24
C THR A 149 12.01 0.18 -2.74
N SER A 150 10.92 0.24 -3.51
CA SER A 150 11.01 0.23 -4.97
C SER A 150 11.72 1.50 -5.45
N LYS A 151 12.78 1.31 -6.23
CA LYS A 151 13.61 2.39 -6.76
C LYS A 151 13.07 2.90 -8.08
N ASN A 152 13.00 4.23 -8.22
CA ASN A 152 12.65 4.82 -9.50
C ASN A 152 13.85 4.72 -10.47
N PRO A 153 13.67 4.21 -11.70
CA PRO A 153 14.75 4.19 -12.68
C PRO A 153 15.19 5.59 -13.10
N ASP A 154 14.32 6.60 -12.99
CA ASP A 154 14.69 8.00 -13.12
C ASP A 154 15.13 8.56 -11.75
N PRO A 155 16.43 8.83 -11.54
CA PRO A 155 16.93 9.30 -10.25
C PRO A 155 16.46 10.73 -9.89
N SER A 156 15.80 11.45 -10.81
CA SER A 156 15.18 12.75 -10.53
C SER A 156 13.80 12.62 -9.87
N GLN A 157 13.21 11.42 -9.91
CA GLN A 157 11.94 11.11 -9.28
C GLN A 157 12.14 10.45 -7.91
N PRO A 158 11.23 10.68 -6.95
CA PRO A 158 11.32 10.03 -5.65
C PRO A 158 11.08 8.52 -5.76
N ASP A 159 11.69 7.79 -4.83
CA ASP A 159 11.43 6.36 -4.64
C ASP A 159 10.07 6.10 -3.98
N ASN A 160 9.69 4.81 -3.96
CA ASN A 160 8.37 4.33 -3.58
C ASN A 160 8.47 3.38 -2.37
N PRO A 161 8.54 3.86 -1.12
CA PRO A 161 8.67 3.01 0.06
C PRO A 161 7.33 2.54 0.67
N GLY A 162 7.43 1.60 1.59
CA GLY A 162 6.37 1.23 2.54
C GLY A 162 5.37 0.20 2.00
N LEU A 163 4.35 -0.10 2.83
CA LEU A 163 3.36 -1.16 2.57
C LEU A 163 2.63 -1.04 1.23
N MET A 164 2.40 0.18 0.78
CA MET A 164 1.71 0.47 -0.48
C MET A 164 2.66 1.04 -1.55
N GLN A 165 3.98 1.00 -1.31
CA GLN A 165 5.02 1.48 -2.24
C GLN A 165 4.68 2.86 -2.82
N SER A 166 4.34 3.81 -1.94
CA SER A 166 3.77 5.09 -2.33
C SER A 166 4.86 6.09 -2.69
N VAL A 167 4.64 6.88 -3.74
CA VAL A 167 5.60 7.88 -4.23
C VAL A 167 6.01 8.84 -3.12
N ALA A 168 7.29 8.89 -2.77
CA ALA A 168 7.83 9.69 -1.67
C ALA A 168 7.15 9.44 -0.30
N GLY A 169 6.61 8.24 -0.07
CA GLY A 169 5.99 7.86 1.19
C GLY A 169 6.98 7.64 2.32
N VAL A 170 6.47 7.23 3.48
CA VAL A 170 7.28 6.77 4.61
C VAL A 170 7.59 5.28 4.53
N LYS A 171 8.56 4.85 5.34
CA LYS A 171 8.91 3.43 5.56
C LYS A 171 8.60 3.01 6.99
N PHE A 172 8.57 1.71 7.22
CA PHE A 172 8.50 1.15 8.56
C PHE A 172 9.71 1.55 9.41
N VAL A 173 9.46 1.85 10.69
CA VAL A 173 10.49 2.35 11.61
C VAL A 173 11.43 1.26 12.14
N GLY A 174 11.14 -0.01 11.82
CA GLY A 174 11.96 -1.16 12.19
C GLY A 174 11.53 -1.81 13.51
N ASN A 175 11.92 -3.09 13.68
CA ASN A 175 11.50 -3.94 14.79
C ASN A 175 12.09 -3.52 16.17
N SER A 176 13.12 -2.67 16.19
CA SER A 176 13.71 -2.14 17.42
C SER A 176 12.92 -0.96 18.01
N ALA A 177 12.00 -0.36 17.25
CA ALA A 177 11.16 0.72 17.73
C ALA A 177 10.07 0.21 18.70
N SER A 178 9.45 1.11 19.48
CA SER A 178 8.31 0.73 20.34
C SER A 178 7.12 0.26 19.52
N ALA A 179 6.27 -0.60 20.09
CA ALA A 179 5.03 -1.06 19.43
C ALA A 179 4.15 0.11 18.95
N SER A 180 4.07 1.19 19.73
CA SER A 180 3.34 2.41 19.35
C SER A 180 3.94 3.13 18.14
N ALA A 181 5.28 3.20 18.04
CA ALA A 181 5.95 3.81 16.89
C ALA A 181 5.83 2.95 15.63
N GLN A 182 5.90 1.62 15.80
CA GLN A 182 5.64 0.66 14.72
C GLN A 182 4.22 0.83 14.17
N ALA A 183 3.20 0.81 15.04
CA ALA A 183 1.81 1.03 14.64
C ALA A 183 1.59 2.38 13.96
N ALA A 184 2.20 3.46 14.47
CA ALA A 184 2.12 4.79 13.86
C ALA A 184 2.75 4.81 12.44
N SER A 185 3.88 4.13 12.25
CA SER A 185 4.51 4.03 10.92
C SER A 185 3.69 3.20 9.94
N ILE A 186 3.07 2.10 10.40
CA ILE A 186 2.16 1.27 9.59
C ILE A 186 0.96 2.10 9.15
N HIS A 187 0.36 2.85 10.08
CA HIS A 187 -0.74 3.76 9.77
C HIS A 187 -0.34 4.79 8.71
N GLN A 188 0.83 5.43 8.87
CA GLN A 188 1.28 6.45 7.93
C GLN A 188 1.58 5.87 6.54
N MET A 189 2.17 4.66 6.43
CA MET A 189 2.37 4.01 5.13
C MET A 189 1.04 3.76 4.39
N ILE A 190 -0.02 3.40 5.11
CA ILE A 190 -1.36 3.21 4.52
C ILE A 190 -2.00 4.55 4.18
N VAL A 191 -1.81 5.58 5.03
CA VAL A 191 -2.24 6.94 4.72
C VAL A 191 -1.61 7.41 3.41
N ASP A 192 -0.30 7.29 3.25
CA ASP A 192 0.42 7.76 2.05
C ASP A 192 -0.10 7.08 0.78
N GLY A 193 -0.40 5.78 0.82
CA GLY A 193 -0.93 5.06 -0.35
C GLY A 193 -2.40 5.34 -0.66
N VAL A 194 -3.23 5.57 0.36
CA VAL A 194 -4.66 5.84 0.12
C VAL A 194 -4.89 7.31 -0.25
N GLN A 195 -4.17 8.22 0.41
CA GLN A 195 -4.42 9.66 0.36
C GLN A 195 -3.46 10.39 -0.57
N GLY A 196 -2.39 9.71 -0.98
CA GLY A 196 -1.30 10.30 -1.74
C GLY A 196 -0.32 11.05 -0.84
N THR A 197 0.78 11.47 -1.45
CA THR A 197 1.78 12.34 -0.83
C THR A 197 1.80 13.68 -1.54
N ALA A 198 2.68 14.59 -1.12
CA ALA A 198 2.92 15.82 -1.87
C ALA A 198 3.55 15.60 -3.27
N LYS A 199 3.96 14.37 -3.59
CA LYS A 199 4.69 14.02 -4.82
C LYS A 199 3.98 13.01 -5.70
N GLY A 200 2.91 12.38 -5.24
CA GLY A 200 2.16 11.42 -6.04
C GLY A 200 0.77 11.17 -5.51
N ASP A 201 -0.11 10.77 -6.42
CA ASP A 201 -1.49 10.45 -6.15
C ASP A 201 -1.63 9.14 -5.35
N GLY A 202 -2.66 9.07 -4.51
CA GLY A 202 -3.08 7.85 -3.84
C GLY A 202 -4.35 7.27 -4.46
N LEU A 203 -4.89 6.24 -3.81
CA LEU A 203 -6.13 5.59 -4.23
C LEU A 203 -7.31 6.56 -4.39
N VAL A 204 -7.44 7.55 -3.49
CA VAL A 204 -8.55 8.53 -3.55
C VAL A 204 -8.55 9.31 -4.86
N GLN A 205 -7.39 9.80 -5.30
CA GLN A 205 -7.24 10.58 -6.53
C GLN A 205 -7.58 9.73 -7.74
N CYS A 206 -7.01 8.53 -7.84
CA CYS A 206 -7.31 7.59 -8.92
C CYS A 206 -8.79 7.18 -8.95
N ILE A 207 -9.41 6.91 -7.80
CA ILE A 207 -10.85 6.58 -7.75
C ILE A 207 -11.71 7.78 -8.14
N ASN A 208 -11.36 8.99 -7.73
CA ASN A 208 -12.09 10.19 -8.13
C ASN A 208 -12.01 10.45 -9.63
N GLN A 209 -10.88 10.12 -10.25
CA GLN A 209 -10.69 10.26 -11.70
C GLN A 209 -11.47 9.23 -12.53
N TYR A 210 -11.51 7.97 -12.10
CA TYR A 210 -12.06 6.88 -12.93
C TYR A 210 -13.39 6.29 -12.42
N GLY A 211 -13.71 6.45 -11.14
CA GLY A 211 -14.99 6.01 -10.58
C GLY A 211 -15.14 4.50 -10.37
N ASN A 212 -14.08 3.70 -10.53
CA ASN A 212 -14.07 2.26 -10.25
C ASN A 212 -12.67 1.80 -9.81
N ILE A 213 -12.57 0.64 -9.16
CA ILE A 213 -11.30 0.15 -8.61
C ILE A 213 -10.32 -0.35 -9.69
N TYR A 214 -10.78 -0.73 -10.88
CA TYR A 214 -9.93 -1.41 -11.86
C TYR A 214 -9.09 -0.43 -12.68
N GLU A 215 -9.73 0.63 -13.19
CA GLU A 215 -9.00 1.76 -13.76
C GLU A 215 -8.19 2.49 -12.68
N ALA A 216 -8.71 2.62 -11.45
CA ALA A 216 -7.96 3.21 -10.35
C ALA A 216 -6.72 2.40 -9.97
N ALA A 217 -6.78 1.06 -10.00
CA ALA A 217 -5.63 0.19 -9.77
C ALA A 217 -4.55 0.40 -10.85
N ARG A 218 -4.94 0.50 -12.13
CA ARG A 218 -3.98 0.83 -13.20
C ARG A 218 -3.39 2.23 -13.00
N CYS A 219 -4.21 3.22 -12.68
CA CYS A 219 -3.76 4.58 -12.34
C CYS A 219 -2.73 4.58 -11.21
N TYR A 220 -2.98 3.86 -10.11
CA TYR A 220 -2.04 3.77 -8.99
C TYR A 220 -0.72 3.12 -9.41
N ASN A 221 -0.78 2.08 -10.25
CA ASN A 221 0.41 1.34 -10.67
C ASN A 221 1.28 2.04 -11.71
N SER A 222 0.68 2.72 -12.70
CA SER A 222 1.42 3.31 -13.85
C SER A 222 1.22 4.80 -14.05
N GLY A 223 0.31 5.45 -13.33
CA GLY A 223 -0.10 6.84 -13.58
C GLY A 223 -0.93 7.05 -14.86
N GLU A 224 -0.84 6.13 -15.83
CA GLU A 224 -1.57 6.17 -17.10
C GLU A 224 -2.50 4.96 -17.26
N VAL A 225 -3.65 5.15 -17.92
CA VAL A 225 -4.70 4.13 -18.08
C VAL A 225 -5.16 4.02 -19.53
N ASN A 226 -4.96 2.84 -20.14
CA ASN A 226 -5.63 2.47 -21.38
C ASN A 226 -7.01 1.87 -21.08
N LYS A 227 -8.06 2.69 -21.16
CA LYS A 227 -9.43 2.29 -20.79
C LYS A 227 -10.01 1.12 -21.59
N SER A 228 -9.49 0.86 -22.79
CA SER A 228 -9.93 -0.26 -23.62
C SER A 228 -9.19 -1.57 -23.32
N ASN A 229 -8.08 -1.51 -22.57
CA ASN A 229 -7.28 -2.66 -22.23
C ASN A 229 -6.50 -2.44 -20.92
N LEU A 230 -7.06 -2.86 -19.79
CA LEU A 230 -6.42 -2.70 -18.47
C LEU A 230 -5.21 -3.62 -18.23
N ASN A 231 -4.96 -4.56 -19.15
CA ASN A 231 -3.74 -5.39 -19.15
C ASN A 231 -2.57 -4.71 -19.88
N ASP A 232 -2.81 -3.56 -20.53
CA ASP A 232 -1.74 -2.69 -21.01
C ASP A 232 -0.99 -2.12 -19.79
N PRO A 233 0.29 -2.50 -19.59
CA PRO A 233 1.02 -2.11 -18.39
C PRO A 233 1.35 -0.63 -18.33
N GLN A 234 1.35 0.09 -19.46
CA GLN A 234 1.82 1.47 -19.54
C GLN A 234 3.20 1.65 -18.87
N GLY A 235 4.11 0.69 -19.13
CA GLY A 235 5.46 0.68 -18.54
C GLY A 235 5.58 0.05 -17.14
N ALA A 236 4.48 -0.34 -16.51
CA ALA A 236 4.46 -0.94 -15.17
C ALA A 236 4.09 -2.45 -15.17
N THR A 237 3.46 -2.95 -14.11
CA THR A 237 3.18 -4.39 -13.92
C THR A 237 1.97 -4.82 -14.75
N PRO A 238 2.12 -5.75 -15.73
CA PRO A 238 0.99 -6.14 -16.59
C PRO A 238 -0.16 -6.83 -15.82
N SER A 239 0.16 -7.63 -14.82
CA SER A 239 -0.83 -8.41 -14.05
C SER A 239 -1.65 -7.59 -13.07
N TYR A 240 -1.23 -6.35 -12.76
CA TYR A 240 -1.69 -5.59 -11.59
C TYR A 240 -3.21 -5.58 -11.40
N VAL A 241 -3.95 -5.19 -12.45
CA VAL A 241 -5.42 -5.09 -12.37
C VAL A 241 -6.09 -6.46 -12.24
N ASN A 242 -5.52 -7.50 -12.87
CA ASN A 242 -5.99 -8.86 -12.73
C ASN A 242 -5.73 -9.40 -11.33
N ASP A 243 -4.53 -9.17 -10.76
CA ASP A 243 -4.20 -9.60 -9.41
C ASP A 243 -5.15 -8.94 -8.39
N ILE A 244 -5.38 -7.62 -8.51
CA ILE A 244 -6.39 -6.90 -7.71
C ILE A 244 -7.77 -7.57 -7.84
N ALA A 245 -8.29 -7.80 -9.05
CA ALA A 245 -9.60 -8.43 -9.24
C ALA A 245 -9.70 -9.83 -8.62
N ASN A 246 -8.60 -10.59 -8.66
CA ASN A 246 -8.53 -11.92 -8.08
C ASN A 246 -8.47 -11.88 -6.55
N TYR A 247 -7.71 -10.95 -5.95
CA TYR A 247 -7.78 -10.71 -4.50
C TYR A 247 -9.19 -10.36 -4.04
N MET A 248 -9.87 -9.48 -4.78
CA MET A 248 -11.25 -9.06 -4.49
C MET A 248 -12.25 -10.21 -4.60
N THR A 249 -11.92 -11.31 -5.29
CA THR A 249 -12.77 -12.50 -5.44
C THR A 249 -12.27 -13.74 -4.68
N GLY A 250 -11.23 -13.56 -3.85
CA GLY A 250 -10.79 -14.55 -2.88
C GLY A 250 -9.58 -15.38 -3.31
N TRP A 251 -8.82 -15.02 -4.34
CA TRP A 251 -7.55 -15.67 -4.68
C TRP A 251 -6.45 -15.34 -3.66
N LEU A 252 -5.67 -16.33 -3.24
CA LEU A 252 -4.44 -16.12 -2.46
C LEU A 252 -3.40 -17.23 -2.68
N ASN A 253 -3.79 -18.50 -2.49
CA ASN A 253 -2.84 -19.63 -2.43
C ASN A 253 -2.95 -20.57 -3.64
N ALA A 254 -3.85 -20.28 -4.58
CA ALA A 254 -4.02 -21.12 -5.75
C ALA A 254 -2.75 -21.16 -6.62
N ASN A 255 -2.43 -22.32 -7.18
CA ASN A 255 -1.32 -22.47 -8.12
C ASN A 255 -1.53 -21.67 -9.42
N SER A 256 -2.79 -21.46 -9.82
CA SER A 256 -3.15 -20.59 -10.93
C SER A 256 -2.81 -19.14 -10.59
N LYS A 257 -2.16 -18.43 -11.52
CA LYS A 257 -1.74 -17.03 -11.40
C LYS A 257 -1.72 -16.36 -12.77
N TRP A 258 -1.35 -15.08 -12.87
CA TRP A 258 -1.24 -14.36 -14.15
C TRP A 258 -0.52 -15.13 -15.27
N GLY A 259 0.54 -15.89 -14.93
CA GLY A 259 1.24 -16.74 -15.89
C GLY A 259 0.35 -17.75 -16.62
N SER A 260 -0.76 -18.17 -16.01
CA SER A 260 -1.77 -19.05 -16.58
C SER A 260 -2.69 -18.34 -17.60
N CYS A 261 -2.69 -17.01 -17.64
CA CYS A 261 -3.51 -16.22 -18.56
C CYS A 261 -2.85 -15.98 -19.92
N LYS A 262 -1.54 -16.26 -20.02
CA LYS A 262 -0.81 -16.21 -21.28
C LYS A 262 -1.19 -17.45 -22.09
N LYS A 263 -2.00 -17.26 -23.14
CA LYS A 263 -2.16 -18.25 -24.22
C LYS A 263 -1.12 -18.00 -25.29
#